data_AF-A0A410YJL2-F1
#
_entry.id   AF-A0A410YJL2-F1
#
_cell.length_a   1.000
_cell.length_b   1.000
_cell.length_c   1.000
_cell.angle_alpha   90.00
_cell.angle_beta   90.00
_cell.angle_gamma   90.00
#
_symmetry.space_group_name_H-M   'P 1'
#
loop_
_entity.id
_entity.type
_entity.pdbx_description
1 polymer ?
#
loop_
_entity_poly.entity_id
_entity_poly.type
_entity_poly.pdbx_seq_one_letter_code
_entity_poly.pdbx_strand_id
1 'polypeptide(L)'
;MTTPPNAMAHDALNFQAQQLRMILERLTYVRGLLPDASIDWCGPAQQLFDAGVLDLYRELAVVRTLLEAAYSRTVLAATQMGFHVG
;
A
#
# COMPACT_ATOMS: atom_id res chain seq x y z
N MET A 1 -0.03 -20.87 30.29
CA MET A 1 -0.15 -19.42 30.55
C MET A 1 -0.76 -18.79 29.30
N THR A 2 -1.94 -18.21 29.39
CA THR A 2 -2.60 -17.51 28.28
C THR A 2 -2.03 -16.10 28.17
N THR A 3 -1.59 -15.70 26.98
CA THR A 3 -1.14 -14.34 26.70
C THR A 3 -2.27 -13.36 27.02
N PRO A 4 -1.99 -12.24 27.72
CA PRO A 4 -3.03 -11.26 28.01
C PRO A 4 -3.66 -10.75 26.70
N PRO A 5 -4.97 -10.48 26.64
CA PRO A 5 -5.66 -10.05 25.43
C PRO A 5 -5.01 -8.86 24.71
N ASN A 6 -4.42 -7.94 25.48
CA ASN A 6 -3.71 -6.77 24.95
C ASN A 6 -2.42 -7.15 24.20
N ALA A 7 -1.73 -8.22 24.61
CA ALA A 7 -0.56 -8.74 23.90
C ALA A 7 -0.97 -9.38 22.56
N MET A 8 -2.08 -10.13 22.52
CA MET A 8 -2.60 -10.69 21.26
C MET A 8 -3.07 -9.59 20.29
N ALA A 9 -3.71 -8.53 20.80
CA ALA A 9 -4.13 -7.39 19.99
C ALA A 9 -2.94 -6.61 19.41
N HIS A 10 -1.89 -6.42 20.21
CA HIS A 10 -0.63 -5.81 19.76
C HIS A 10 0.02 -6.61 18.63
N ASP A 11 0.16 -7.93 18.80
CA ASP A 11 0.78 -8.80 17.79
C ASP A 11 -0.04 -8.85 16.49
N ALA A 12 -1.37 -8.87 16.62
CA ALA A 12 -2.27 -8.78 15.47
C ALA A 12 -2.08 -7.46 14.70
N LEU A 13 -1.97 -6.32 15.38
CA LEU A 13 -1.72 -5.02 14.73
C LEU A 13 -0.36 -4.98 14.05
N ASN A 14 0.70 -5.52 14.67
CA ASN A 14 2.02 -5.62 14.04
C ASN A 14 1.98 -6.48 12.78
N PHE A 15 1.29 -7.61 12.83
CA PHE A 15 1.09 -8.45 11.65
C PHE A 15 0.34 -7.70 10.55
N GLN A 16 -0.74 -6.98 10.87
CA GLN A 16 -1.46 -6.18 9.88
C GLN A 16 -0.59 -5.05 9.29
N ALA A 17 0.25 -4.40 10.10
CA ALA A 17 1.20 -3.40 9.62
C ALA A 17 2.20 -4.02 8.63
N GLN A 18 2.70 -5.23 8.90
CA GLN A 18 3.58 -5.96 7.99
C GLN A 18 2.88 -6.31 6.67
N GLN A 19 1.62 -6.77 6.72
CA GLN A 19 0.84 -7.04 5.50
C GLN A 19 0.66 -5.78 4.65
N LEU A 20 0.29 -4.65 5.28
CA LEU A 20 0.15 -3.37 4.59
C LEU A 20 1.45 -2.90 3.93
N ARG A 21 2.59 -3.08 4.61
CA ARG A 21 3.92 -2.79 4.05
C ARG A 21 4.21 -3.64 2.82
N MET A 22 3.97 -4.96 2.88
CA MET A 22 4.18 -5.84 1.72
C MET A 22 3.30 -5.45 0.53
N ILE A 23 2.04 -5.05 0.79
CA ILE A 23 1.14 -4.57 -0.26
C ILE A 23 1.68 -3.27 -0.89
N LEU A 24 2.19 -2.32 -0.08
CA LEU A 24 2.81 -1.09 -0.57
C LEU A 24 4.05 -1.36 -1.45
N GLU A 25 4.90 -2.28 -1.04
CA GLU A 25 6.06 -2.72 -1.82
C GLU A 25 5.62 -3.33 -3.16
N ARG A 26 4.57 -4.18 -3.14
CA ARG A 26 4.01 -4.77 -4.36
C ARG A 26 3.38 -3.72 -5.28
N LEU A 27 2.67 -2.74 -4.72
CA LEU A 27 2.06 -1.64 -5.48
C LEU A 27 3.14 -0.77 -6.15
N THR A 28 4.24 -0.54 -5.44
CA THR A 28 5.41 0.19 -5.98
C THR A 28 6.03 -0.57 -7.14
N TYR A 29 6.16 -1.89 -7.02
CA TYR A 29 6.64 -2.75 -8.11
C TYR A 29 5.69 -2.69 -9.32
N VAL A 30 4.37 -2.82 -9.12
CA VAL A 30 3.38 -2.73 -10.21
C VAL A 30 3.46 -1.38 -10.92
N ARG A 31 3.58 -0.29 -10.16
CA ARG A 31 3.77 1.05 -10.72
C ARG A 31 5.05 1.13 -11.56
N GLY A 32 6.15 0.53 -11.11
CA GLY A 32 7.41 0.50 -11.86
C GLY A 32 7.39 -0.38 -13.11
N LEU A 33 6.37 -1.23 -13.29
CA LEU A 33 6.14 -1.98 -14.52
C LEU A 33 5.30 -1.22 -15.54
N LEU A 34 4.67 -0.11 -15.13
CA LEU A 34 3.94 0.73 -16.08
C LEU A 34 4.94 1.39 -17.04
N PRO A 35 4.61 1.47 -18.33
CA PRO A 35 5.52 2.02 -19.32
C PRO A 35 5.70 3.53 -19.08
N ASP A 36 6.96 3.94 -18.91
CA ASP A 36 7.37 5.35 -18.84
C ASP A 36 7.48 5.98 -20.24
N ALA A 37 7.70 5.16 -21.26
CA ALA A 37 7.86 5.58 -22.64
C ALA A 37 6.70 5.06 -23.49
N SER A 38 6.21 5.94 -24.36
CA SER A 38 5.30 5.59 -25.47
C SER A 38 5.91 4.41 -26.24
N ILE A 39 5.20 3.28 -26.24
CA ILE A 39 5.31 2.31 -27.32
C ILE A 39 4.88 3.08 -28.58
N ASP A 40 5.56 2.94 -29.72
CA ASP A 40 5.25 3.74 -30.91
C ASP A 40 3.97 3.22 -31.60
N TRP A 41 2.81 3.45 -30.98
CA TRP A 41 1.52 3.14 -31.59
C TRP A 41 1.17 4.26 -32.58
N CYS A 42 0.72 3.89 -33.78
CA CYS A 42 0.31 4.90 -34.76
C CYS A 42 -1.05 5.54 -34.39
N GLY A 43 -1.07 6.87 -34.29
CA GLY A 43 -2.31 7.66 -34.33
C GLY A 43 -3.22 7.50 -33.08
N PRO A 44 -4.54 7.32 -33.23
CA PRO A 44 -5.50 7.31 -32.12
C PRO A 44 -5.23 6.25 -31.04
N ALA A 45 -4.55 5.15 -31.39
CA ALA A 45 -4.19 4.10 -30.45
C ALA A 45 -3.20 4.60 -29.39
N GLN A 46 -2.28 5.50 -29.76
CA GLN A 46 -1.33 6.10 -28.82
C GLN A 46 -2.03 6.95 -27.77
N GLN A 47 -2.99 7.77 -28.19
CA GLN A 47 -3.74 8.66 -27.30
C GLN A 47 -4.55 7.87 -26.27
N LEU A 48 -5.18 6.77 -26.70
CA LEU A 48 -5.92 5.88 -25.80
C LEU A 48 -5.00 5.16 -24.82
N PHE A 49 -3.83 4.71 -25.30
CA PHE A 49 -2.81 4.08 -24.47
C PHE A 49 -2.29 5.05 -23.41
N ASP A 50 -1.88 6.26 -23.80
CA ASP A 50 -1.35 7.27 -22.87
C ASP A 50 -2.39 7.68 -21.83
N ALA A 51 -3.65 7.87 -22.24
CA ALA A 51 -4.74 8.17 -21.33
C ALA A 51 -4.96 7.01 -20.33
N GLY A 52 -5.01 5.77 -20.81
CA GLY A 52 -5.18 4.60 -19.95
C GLY A 52 -4.03 4.40 -18.96
N VAL A 53 -2.78 4.60 -19.39
CA VAL A 53 -1.60 4.52 -18.51
C VAL A 53 -1.62 5.65 -17.48
N LEU A 54 -1.99 6.87 -17.87
CA LEU A 54 -2.11 8.01 -16.96
C LEU A 54 -3.18 7.79 -15.88
N ASP A 55 -4.33 7.23 -16.26
CA ASP A 55 -5.40 6.93 -15.32
C ASP A 55 -4.99 5.82 -14.34
N LEU A 56 -4.30 4.77 -14.82
CA LEU A 56 -3.71 3.75 -13.94
C LEU A 56 -2.69 4.35 -12.97
N TYR A 57 -1.84 5.28 -13.41
CA TYR A 57 -0.90 5.97 -12.53
C TYR A 57 -1.61 6.76 -11.42
N ARG A 58 -2.72 7.44 -11.75
CA ARG A 58 -3.53 8.18 -10.77
C ARG A 58 -4.18 7.25 -9.77
N GLU A 59 -4.81 6.17 -10.23
CA GLU A 59 -5.45 5.19 -9.35
C GLU A 59 -4.45 4.55 -8.40
N LEU A 60 -3.29 4.11 -8.90
CA LEU A 60 -2.22 3.56 -8.08
C LEU A 60 -1.70 4.57 -7.06
N ALA A 61 -1.59 5.85 -7.42
CA ALA A 61 -1.20 6.90 -6.47
C ALA A 61 -2.23 7.07 -5.34
N VAL A 62 -3.53 7.08 -5.66
CA VAL A 62 -4.60 7.18 -4.66
C VAL A 62 -4.59 5.97 -3.72
N VAL A 63 -4.52 4.76 -4.27
CA VAL A 63 -4.46 3.51 -3.49
C VAL A 63 -3.24 3.51 -2.58
N ARG A 64 -2.08 3.95 -3.08
CA ARG A 64 -0.86 4.07 -2.28
C ARG A 64 -1.06 4.97 -1.07
N THR A 65 -1.59 6.18 -1.28
CA THR A 65 -1.82 7.14 -0.18
C THR A 65 -2.77 6.57 0.87
N LEU A 66 -3.83 5.88 0.46
CA LEU A 66 -4.76 5.23 1.39
C LEU A 66 -4.10 4.12 2.20
N LEU A 67 -3.26 3.30 1.57
CA LEU A 67 -2.51 2.23 2.24
C LEU A 67 -1.42 2.77 3.17
N GLU A 68 -0.70 3.83 2.80
CA GLU A 68 0.27 4.51 3.67
C GLU A 68 -0.42 5.09 4.91
N ALA A 69 -1.60 5.68 4.75
CA ALA A 69 -2.40 6.18 5.86
C ALA A 69 -2.96 5.05 6.75
N ALA A 70 -3.34 3.92 6.17
CA ALA A 70 -3.75 2.73 6.94
C ALA A 70 -2.56 2.15 7.72
N TYR A 71 -1.41 1.98 7.08
CA TYR A 71 -0.18 1.49 7.70
C TYR A 71 0.22 2.35 8.90
N SER A 72 0.28 3.67 8.70
CA SER A 72 0.66 4.62 9.75
C SER A 72 -0.27 4.55 10.97
N ARG A 73 -1.59 4.43 10.74
CA ARG A 73 -2.57 4.27 11.80
C ARG A 73 -2.46 2.93 12.52
N THR A 74 -2.21 1.84 11.79
CA THR A 74 -2.00 0.51 12.39
C THR A 74 -0.75 0.47 13.26
N VAL A 75 0.36 1.06 12.79
CA VAL A 75 1.59 1.17 13.58
C VAL A 75 1.37 2.00 14.84
N LEU A 76 0.70 3.16 14.73
CA LEU A 76 0.38 3.99 15.89
C LEU A 76 -0.46 3.23 16.92
N ALA A 77 -1.48 2.50 16.47
CA ALA A 77 -2.32 1.68 17.35
C ALA A 77 -1.51 0.56 18.03
N ALA A 78 -0.61 -0.11 17.30
CA ALA A 78 0.28 -1.11 17.87
C ALA A 78 1.18 -0.48 18.93
N THR A 79 1.84 0.64 18.62
CA THR A 79 2.71 1.35 19.57
C THR A 79 1.95 1.75 20.84
N GLN A 80 0.74 2.30 20.70
CA GLN A 80 -0.11 2.66 21.84
C GLN A 80 -0.47 1.44 22.69
N MET A 81 -0.83 0.31 22.09
CA MET A 81 -1.10 -0.93 22.83
C MET A 81 0.16 -1.48 23.50
N GLY A 82 1.32 -1.39 22.86
CA GLY A 82 2.61 -1.80 23.43
C GLY A 82 2.95 -1.06 24.73
N PHE A 83 2.65 0.24 24.81
CA PHE A 83 2.80 1.02 26.05
C PHE A 83 1.90 0.57 27.20
N HIS A 84 0.80 -0.15 26.93
CA HIS A 84 -0.14 -0.66 27.94
C HIS A 84 0.07 -2.15 28.25
N VAL A 85 1.00 -2.83 27.57
CA VAL A 85 1.36 -4.25 27.76
C VAL A 85 2.74 -4.40 28.42
N GLY A 86 3.54 -3.34 28.45
CA GLY A 86 4.85 -3.26 29.12
C GLY A 86 4.79 -3.00 30.62
#